data_AF-A0A426VIG1-F1
#
_entry.id   AF-A0A426VIG1-F1
#
_cell.length_a   1.000
_cell.length_b   1.000
_cell.length_c   1.000
_cell.angle_alpha   90.00
_cell.angle_beta   90.00
_cell.angle_gamma   90.00
#
_symmetry.space_group_name_H-M   'P 1'
#
loop_
_entity.id
_entity.type
_entity.pdbx_description
1 polymer ?
#
loop_
_entity_poly.entity_id
_entity_poly.type
_entity_poly.pdbx_seq_one_letter_code
_entity_poly.pdbx_strand_id
1 'polypeptide(L)'
;MARVPSLAAMQRTATAVNPVAMNRQATISASNQDAILQELDDLAGRGGERAFTESTREETAQRLYDKAFSAPIDPQRITPALQGQITKLTNKPAMQAAMQRARELAKNEGLDIADPAGSLRGLHYSLQEIGGMVGDAKTRNEKRILMGVKNELARILDKISPAYANARAEYEALSKPVNQFELLDTIAQRSTTGKGNATLSKFGTAATDKTAQAFSTKRNATLADILNTQQLNRLGNVRGALEGIDFLQNAGRGSGSDTVSKLATSARLPGASWMSRVPVVGGPVTGLLNRGLDAVYANANRRLEEKLSMGLLDPADALQLLEAAPVASAKGPGLLGAGGRKVLPLAFKAAPLLLAQ
;
A
#
# COMPACT_ATOMS: atom_id res chain seq x y z
N MET A 1 -10.11 -19.03 6.47
CA MET A 1 -9.82 -20.34 5.85
C MET A 1 -8.34 -20.64 6.01
N ALA A 2 -7.97 -21.79 6.58
CA ALA A 2 -6.58 -22.20 6.74
C ALA A 2 -5.95 -22.45 5.35
N ARG A 3 -4.83 -21.80 5.05
CA ARG A 3 -4.08 -21.98 3.79
C ARG A 3 -3.41 -23.35 3.81
N VAL A 4 -3.99 -24.36 3.16
CA VAL A 4 -3.47 -25.74 3.20
C VAL A 4 -2.34 -25.89 2.16
N PRO A 5 -1.09 -26.17 2.56
CA PRO A 5 0.04 -26.27 1.63
C PRO A 5 -0.11 -27.38 0.57
N SER A 6 -0.80 -28.47 0.90
CA SER A 6 -1.02 -29.60 -0.03
C SER A 6 -1.92 -29.23 -1.21
N LEU A 7 -2.92 -28.38 -1.00
CA LEU A 7 -3.80 -27.90 -2.06
C LEU A 7 -3.04 -27.01 -3.06
N ALA A 8 -2.17 -26.12 -2.55
CA ALA A 8 -1.32 -25.27 -3.39
C ALA A 8 -0.33 -26.10 -4.23
N ALA A 9 0.24 -27.17 -3.66
CA ALA A 9 1.09 -28.10 -4.39
C ALA A 9 0.32 -28.85 -5.50
N MET A 10 -0.91 -29.30 -5.22
CA MET A 10 -1.76 -29.96 -6.22
C MET A 10 -2.15 -29.03 -7.38
N GLN A 11 -2.50 -27.77 -7.08
CA GLN A 11 -2.81 -26.75 -8.09
C GLN A 11 -1.62 -26.47 -9.02
N ARG A 12 -0.39 -26.50 -8.49
CA ARG A 12 0.82 -26.39 -9.32
C ARG A 12 1.04 -27.59 -10.22
N THR A 13 0.86 -28.80 -9.72
CA THR A 13 0.98 -30.02 -10.53
C THR A 13 -0.05 -30.01 -11.66
N ALA A 14 -1.29 -29.60 -11.39
CA ALA A 14 -2.33 -29.46 -12.39
C ALA A 14 -1.98 -28.40 -13.46
N THR A 15 -1.46 -27.24 -13.05
CA THR A 15 -1.05 -26.17 -13.98
C THR A 15 0.23 -26.48 -14.76
N ALA A 16 1.13 -27.30 -14.22
CA ALA A 16 2.34 -27.72 -14.91
C ALA A 16 2.08 -28.74 -16.03
N VAL A 17 1.04 -29.56 -15.90
CA VAL A 17 0.74 -30.66 -16.83
C VAL A 17 -0.38 -30.30 -17.81
N ASN A 18 -1.26 -29.35 -17.46
CA ASN A 18 -2.40 -28.95 -18.30
C ASN A 18 -2.30 -27.48 -18.78
N PRO A 19 -2.13 -27.24 -20.10
CA PRO A 19 -2.01 -25.88 -20.64
C PRO A 19 -3.30 -25.05 -20.48
N VAL A 20 -4.48 -25.67 -20.43
CA VAL A 20 -5.75 -24.97 -20.16
C VAL A 20 -5.79 -24.47 -18.72
N ALA A 21 -5.35 -25.30 -17.77
CA ALA A 21 -5.26 -24.90 -16.36
C ALA A 21 -4.21 -23.78 -16.17
N MET A 22 -3.07 -23.86 -16.85
CA MET A 22 -2.05 -22.80 -16.85
C MET A 22 -2.61 -21.47 -17.37
N ASN A 23 -3.29 -21.48 -18.52
CA ASN A 23 -3.88 -20.28 -19.09
C ASN A 23 -4.94 -19.67 -18.16
N ARG A 24 -5.82 -20.50 -17.56
CA ARG A 24 -6.83 -20.05 -16.60
C ARG A 24 -6.19 -19.43 -15.34
N GLN A 25 -5.12 -20.05 -14.82
CA GLN A 25 -4.39 -19.52 -13.66
C GLN A 25 -3.72 -18.18 -13.98
N ALA A 26 -3.15 -18.03 -15.17
CA ALA A 26 -2.56 -16.77 -15.62
C ALA A 26 -3.62 -15.67 -15.71
N THR A 27 -4.81 -15.95 -16.27
CA THR A 27 -5.93 -15.01 -16.31
C THR A 27 -6.40 -14.59 -14.92
N ILE A 28 -6.59 -15.53 -13.99
CA ILE A 28 -7.00 -15.22 -12.61
C ILE A 28 -5.92 -14.37 -11.92
N SER A 29 -4.65 -14.70 -12.14
CA SER A 29 -3.54 -13.97 -11.53
C SER A 29 -3.44 -12.53 -12.06
N ALA A 30 -3.69 -12.33 -13.36
CA ALA A 30 -3.77 -11.01 -13.98
C ALA A 30 -4.97 -10.21 -13.42
N SER A 31 -6.17 -10.80 -13.40
CA SER A 31 -7.38 -10.16 -12.87
C SER A 31 -7.23 -9.75 -11.39
N ASN A 32 -6.57 -10.58 -10.58
CA ASN A 32 -6.27 -10.23 -9.18
C ASN A 32 -5.28 -9.06 -9.08
N GLN A 33 -4.28 -8.99 -9.97
CA GLN A 33 -3.36 -7.85 -10.01
C GLN A 33 -4.09 -6.58 -10.42
N ASP A 34 -4.92 -6.63 -11.46
CA ASP A 34 -5.73 -5.49 -11.91
C ASP A 34 -6.64 -4.97 -10.80
N ALA A 35 -7.33 -5.87 -10.07
CA ALA A 35 -8.17 -5.49 -8.93
C ALA A 35 -7.38 -4.83 -7.79
N ILE A 36 -6.16 -5.30 -7.51
CA ILE A 36 -5.28 -4.70 -6.50
C ILE A 36 -4.81 -3.31 -6.95
N LEU A 37 -4.45 -3.16 -8.22
CA LEU A 37 -4.00 -1.88 -8.77
C LEU A 37 -5.15 -0.87 -8.78
N GLN A 38 -6.34 -1.28 -9.19
CA GLN A 38 -7.54 -0.45 -9.14
C GLN A 38 -7.86 -0.01 -7.71
N GLU A 39 -7.80 -0.92 -6.73
CA GLU A 39 -8.03 -0.56 -5.32
C GLU A 39 -6.98 0.44 -4.80
N LEU A 40 -5.72 0.32 -5.23
CA LEU A 40 -4.67 1.28 -4.89
C LEU A 40 -4.89 2.63 -5.57
N ASP A 41 -5.36 2.65 -6.82
CA ASP A 41 -5.68 3.87 -7.57
C ASP A 41 -6.88 4.61 -6.96
N ASP A 42 -7.93 3.87 -6.60
CA ASP A 42 -9.12 4.39 -5.91
C ASP A 42 -8.76 4.95 -4.53
N LEU A 43 -7.89 4.26 -3.77
CA LEU A 43 -7.39 4.78 -2.49
C LEU A 43 -6.58 6.07 -2.67
N ALA A 44 -5.79 6.16 -3.74
CA ALA A 44 -5.00 7.34 -4.07
C ALA A 44 -5.84 8.50 -4.64
N GLY A 45 -7.14 8.30 -4.87
CA GLY A 45 -8.05 9.31 -5.43
C GLY A 45 -7.70 9.68 -6.87
N ARG A 46 -7.10 8.75 -7.64
CA ARG A 46 -6.73 8.96 -9.05
C ARG A 46 -7.94 9.02 -9.99
N GLY A 47 -9.12 8.64 -9.51
CA GLY A 47 -10.41 8.83 -10.19
C GLY A 47 -10.91 10.28 -10.23
N GLY A 48 -10.20 11.21 -9.58
CA GLY A 48 -10.51 12.64 -9.59
C GLY A 48 -10.82 13.20 -8.20
N GLU A 49 -11.04 12.36 -7.19
CA GLU A 49 -11.32 12.77 -5.81
C GLU A 49 -10.17 13.61 -5.22
N ARG A 50 -8.92 13.23 -5.52
CA ARG A 50 -7.74 13.98 -5.09
C ARG A 50 -7.72 15.37 -5.71
N ALA A 51 -7.86 15.45 -7.03
CA ALA A 51 -7.84 16.72 -7.76
C ALA A 51 -8.99 17.65 -7.32
N PHE A 52 -10.19 17.09 -7.11
CA PHE A 52 -11.33 17.83 -6.59
C PHE A 52 -11.06 18.38 -5.16
N THR A 53 -10.45 17.57 -4.29
CA THR A 53 -10.09 17.97 -2.93
C THR A 53 -9.02 19.07 -2.93
N GLU A 54 -8.01 18.94 -3.78
CA GLU A 54 -6.96 19.95 -4.00
C GLU A 54 -7.54 21.28 -4.49
N SER A 55 -8.39 21.25 -5.53
CA SER A 55 -9.08 22.44 -6.06
C SER A 55 -9.95 23.11 -4.99
N THR A 56 -10.74 22.32 -4.26
CA THR A 56 -11.61 22.84 -3.19
C THR A 56 -10.80 23.52 -2.09
N ARG A 57 -9.68 22.92 -1.68
CA ARG A 57 -8.75 23.51 -0.71
C ARG A 57 -8.20 24.84 -1.23
N GLU A 58 -7.71 24.86 -2.45
CA GLU A 58 -7.07 26.04 -3.05
C GLU A 58 -8.04 27.20 -3.21
N GLU A 59 -9.21 26.96 -3.80
CA GLU A 59 -10.25 27.98 -3.97
C GLU A 59 -10.75 28.55 -2.63
N THR A 60 -10.99 27.68 -1.65
CA THR A 60 -11.48 28.09 -0.33
C THR A 60 -10.43 28.90 0.40
N ALA A 61 -9.18 28.41 0.40
CA ALA A 61 -8.08 29.10 1.06
C ALA A 61 -7.78 30.44 0.40
N GLN A 62 -7.75 30.50 -0.93
CA GLN A 62 -7.53 31.73 -1.67
C GLN A 62 -8.55 32.80 -1.25
N ARG A 63 -9.83 32.45 -1.24
CA ARG A 63 -10.91 33.35 -0.80
C ARG A 63 -10.72 33.84 0.63
N LEU A 64 -10.30 32.96 1.55
CA LEU A 64 -10.07 33.32 2.96
C LEU A 64 -8.83 34.19 3.13
N TYR A 65 -7.75 33.92 2.39
CA TYR A 65 -6.55 34.73 2.40
C TYR A 65 -6.81 36.11 1.79
N ASP A 66 -7.50 36.21 0.67
CA ASP A 66 -7.86 37.49 0.07
C ASP A 66 -8.71 38.35 1.02
N LYS A 67 -9.70 37.71 1.68
CA LYS A 67 -10.46 38.37 2.74
C LYS A 67 -9.54 38.85 3.87
N ALA A 68 -8.60 38.02 4.33
CA ALA A 68 -7.65 38.38 5.38
C ALA A 68 -6.71 39.52 4.98
N PHE A 69 -6.27 39.57 3.71
CA PHE A 69 -5.40 40.61 3.17
C PHE A 69 -6.13 41.95 2.99
N SER A 70 -7.42 41.92 2.69
CA SER A 70 -8.26 43.13 2.58
C SER A 70 -8.72 43.68 3.92
N ALA A 71 -8.66 42.88 4.99
CA ALA A 71 -9.07 43.31 6.31
C ALA A 71 -8.04 44.30 6.90
N PRO A 72 -8.50 45.43 7.48
CA PRO A 72 -7.59 46.36 8.14
C PRO A 72 -6.92 45.67 9.34
N ILE A 73 -5.61 45.88 9.47
CA ILE A 73 -4.86 45.44 10.65
C ILE A 73 -5.26 46.34 11.81
N ASP A 74 -5.75 45.73 12.89
CA ASP A 74 -6.09 46.44 14.12
C ASP A 74 -4.80 47.00 14.77
N PRO A 75 -4.64 48.34 14.82
CA PRO A 75 -3.42 48.96 15.35
C PRO A 75 -3.17 48.60 16.82
N GLN A 76 -4.22 48.30 17.59
CA GLN A 76 -4.08 47.95 19.01
C GLN A 76 -3.37 46.59 19.21
N ARG A 77 -3.33 45.75 18.18
CA ARG A 77 -2.64 44.45 18.22
C ARG A 77 -1.14 44.58 17.99
N ILE A 78 -0.70 45.67 17.35
CA ILE A 78 0.71 45.96 17.13
C ILE A 78 1.28 46.62 18.38
N THR A 79 1.48 45.82 19.42
CA THR A 79 2.16 46.28 20.63
C THR A 79 3.64 46.60 20.34
N PRO A 80 4.30 47.49 21.09
CA PRO A 80 5.73 47.76 20.93
C PRO A 80 6.60 46.50 21.03
N ALA A 81 6.20 45.55 21.88
CA ALA A 81 6.86 44.25 22.01
C ALA A 81 6.74 43.41 20.73
N LEU A 82 5.55 43.39 20.11
CA LEU A 82 5.35 42.71 18.83
C LEU A 82 6.13 43.40 17.70
N GLN A 83 6.15 44.73 17.67
CA GLN A 83 6.97 45.48 16.72
C GLN A 83 8.46 45.11 16.84
N GLY A 84 8.97 45.02 18.07
CA GLY A 84 10.33 44.56 18.33
C GLY A 84 10.59 43.13 17.85
N GLN A 85 9.60 42.22 17.94
CA GLN A 85 9.70 40.86 17.39
C GLN A 85 9.75 40.88 15.86
N ILE A 86 8.88 41.68 15.21
CA ILE A 86 8.88 41.85 13.75
C ILE A 86 10.23 42.39 13.29
N THR A 87 10.77 43.42 13.92
CA THR A 87 12.08 43.99 13.58
C THR A 87 13.21 42.96 13.76
N LYS A 88 13.23 42.21 14.87
CA LYS A 88 14.22 41.15 15.09
C LYS A 88 14.14 40.05 14.04
N LEU A 89 12.93 39.67 13.62
CA LEU A 89 12.71 38.63 12.63
C LEU A 89 13.10 39.10 11.22
N THR A 90 12.66 40.29 10.82
CA THR A 90 12.96 40.89 9.51
C THR A 90 14.44 41.17 9.30
N ASN A 91 15.20 41.39 10.39
CA ASN A 91 16.64 41.52 10.36
C ASN A 91 17.41 40.19 10.23
N LYS A 92 16.74 39.03 10.28
CA LYS A 92 17.43 37.75 10.07
C LYS A 92 17.79 37.59 8.59
N PRO A 93 19.00 37.11 8.24
CA PRO A 93 19.41 36.94 6.84
C PRO A 93 18.45 36.07 6.01
N ALA A 94 17.95 34.97 6.59
CA ALA A 94 16.98 34.09 5.93
C ALA A 94 15.66 34.81 5.62
N MET A 95 15.20 35.71 6.50
CA MET A 95 13.99 36.49 6.29
C MET A 95 14.20 37.55 5.20
N GLN A 96 15.36 38.20 5.18
CA GLN A 96 15.70 39.16 4.13
C GLN A 96 15.75 38.50 2.75
N ALA A 97 16.38 37.33 2.63
CA ALA A 97 16.39 36.55 1.41
C ALA A 97 14.98 36.16 0.95
N ALA A 98 14.12 35.74 1.90
CA ALA A 98 12.74 35.37 1.59
C ALA A 98 11.90 36.58 1.15
N MET A 99 12.05 37.74 1.79
CA MET A 99 11.37 38.97 1.40
C MET A 99 11.78 39.45 0.01
N GLN A 100 13.05 39.28 -0.37
CA GLN A 100 13.53 39.61 -1.71
C GLN A 100 12.86 38.73 -2.77
N ARG A 101 12.89 37.41 -2.59
CA ARG A 101 12.23 36.46 -3.50
C ARG A 101 10.72 36.67 -3.58
N ALA A 102 10.09 36.89 -2.43
CA ALA A 102 8.66 37.19 -2.33
C ALA A 102 8.29 38.42 -3.18
N ARG A 103 9.12 39.47 -3.15
CA ARG A 103 8.91 40.67 -3.97
C ARG A 103 9.04 40.37 -5.46
N GLU A 104 10.00 39.55 -5.85
CA GLU A 104 10.20 39.15 -7.25
C GLU A 104 9.01 38.33 -7.77
N LEU A 105 8.55 37.34 -7.01
CA LEU A 105 7.41 36.51 -7.37
C LEU A 105 6.10 37.30 -7.42
N ALA A 106 5.84 38.15 -6.42
CA ALA A 106 4.66 38.99 -6.41
C ALA A 106 4.60 39.91 -7.65
N LYS A 107 5.74 40.47 -8.07
CA LYS A 107 5.81 41.26 -9.32
C LYS A 107 5.47 40.44 -10.55
N ASN A 108 5.91 39.18 -10.62
CA ASN A 108 5.57 38.28 -11.72
C ASN A 108 4.06 37.95 -11.76
N GLU A 109 3.39 37.98 -10.61
CA GLU A 109 1.94 37.83 -10.49
C GLU A 109 1.17 39.15 -10.72
N GLY A 110 1.87 40.24 -11.06
CA GLY A 110 1.26 41.57 -11.25
C GLY A 110 0.85 42.26 -9.94
N LEU A 111 1.37 41.79 -8.80
CA LEU A 111 1.12 42.36 -7.48
C LEU A 111 2.28 43.27 -7.06
N ASP A 112 1.97 44.51 -6.69
CA ASP A 112 2.98 45.42 -6.12
C ASP A 112 3.08 45.22 -4.60
N ILE A 113 4.17 44.57 -4.18
CA ILE A 113 4.58 44.47 -2.78
C ILE A 113 5.89 45.26 -2.60
N ALA A 114 5.81 46.58 -2.76
CA ALA A 114 6.94 47.49 -2.60
C ALA A 114 7.67 47.28 -1.26
N ASP A 115 6.91 47.10 -0.18
CA ASP A 115 7.43 46.73 1.15
C ASP A 115 6.80 45.42 1.67
N PRO A 116 7.51 44.28 1.53
CA PRO A 116 7.04 43.02 2.07
C PRO A 116 6.89 43.00 3.59
N ALA A 117 7.68 43.79 4.32
CA ALA A 117 7.61 43.85 5.78
C ALA A 117 6.43 44.69 6.27
N GLY A 118 6.00 45.67 5.46
CA GLY A 118 4.92 46.60 5.78
C GLY A 118 3.51 46.09 5.47
N SER A 119 3.35 44.90 4.89
CA SER A 119 2.04 44.37 4.50
C SER A 119 1.83 42.91 4.91
N LEU A 120 0.59 42.58 5.31
CA LEU A 120 0.21 41.21 5.65
C LEU A 120 0.45 40.25 4.47
N ARG A 121 0.10 40.71 3.26
CA ARG A 121 0.34 39.97 2.02
C ARG A 121 1.84 39.75 1.80
N GLY A 122 2.68 40.78 1.90
CA GLY A 122 4.13 40.63 1.73
C GLY A 122 4.78 39.66 2.71
N LEU A 123 4.34 39.68 3.97
CA LEU A 123 4.81 38.72 4.97
C LEU A 123 4.30 37.30 4.69
N HIS A 124 3.11 37.13 4.10
CA HIS A 124 2.62 35.83 3.64
C HIS A 124 3.49 35.24 2.53
N TYR A 125 3.79 36.00 1.47
CA TYR A 125 4.70 35.53 0.42
C TYR A 125 6.08 35.18 1.00
N SER A 126 6.58 36.00 1.93
CA SER A 126 7.83 35.71 2.63
C SER A 126 7.74 34.40 3.44
N LEU A 127 6.59 34.09 4.03
CA LEU A 127 6.36 32.82 4.72
C LEU A 127 6.37 31.63 3.77
N GLN A 128 5.78 31.77 2.58
CA GLN A 128 5.82 30.74 1.53
C GLN A 128 7.26 30.50 1.07
N GLU A 129 8.03 31.55 0.84
CA GLU A 129 9.43 31.47 0.41
C GLU A 129 10.33 30.80 1.45
N ILE A 130 10.17 31.13 2.75
CA ILE A 130 10.88 30.40 3.81
C ILE A 130 10.47 28.92 3.78
N GLY A 131 9.20 28.62 3.48
CA GLY A 131 8.72 27.26 3.26
C GLY A 131 9.49 26.53 2.14
N GLY A 132 9.70 27.18 1.00
CA GLY A 132 10.53 26.67 -0.10
C GLY A 132 11.97 26.42 0.34
N MET A 133 12.59 27.40 1.02
CA MET A 133 13.96 27.26 1.55
C MET A 133 14.09 26.09 2.54
N VAL A 134 13.06 25.81 3.35
CA VAL A 134 13.03 24.63 4.24
C VAL A 134 13.03 23.33 3.44
N GLY A 135 12.36 23.30 2.28
CA GLY A 135 12.34 22.18 1.34
C GLY A 135 13.71 21.94 0.70
N ASP A 136 14.38 23.02 0.30
CA ASP A 136 15.68 22.98 -0.39
C ASP A 136 16.88 22.76 0.56
N ALA A 137 16.69 22.93 1.87
CA ALA A 137 17.74 22.85 2.86
C ALA A 137 18.47 21.50 2.82
N LYS A 138 19.80 21.54 2.59
CA LYS A 138 20.63 20.34 2.42
C LYS A 138 21.01 19.70 3.73
N THR A 139 21.09 20.49 4.81
CA THR A 139 21.51 20.03 6.12
C THR A 139 20.37 20.05 7.13
N ARG A 140 20.39 19.11 8.08
CA ARG A 140 19.42 19.07 9.19
C ARG A 140 19.46 20.36 10.02
N ASN A 141 20.64 20.95 10.22
CA ASN A 141 20.78 22.17 11.01
C ASN A 141 20.16 23.38 10.30
N GLU A 142 20.43 23.53 9.01
CA GLU A 142 19.82 24.58 8.18
C GLU A 142 18.29 24.47 8.18
N LYS A 143 17.76 23.26 7.91
CA LYS A 143 16.32 22.98 7.96
C LYS A 143 15.71 23.38 9.31
N ARG A 144 16.37 23.03 10.42
CA ARG A 144 15.93 23.39 11.78
C ARG A 144 15.89 24.91 11.98
N ILE A 145 16.91 25.64 11.54
CA ILE A 145 16.99 27.10 11.67
C ILE A 145 15.87 27.76 10.85
N LEU A 146 15.72 27.38 9.59
CA LEU A 146 14.69 27.92 8.69
C LEU A 146 13.28 27.62 9.18
N MET A 147 13.02 26.41 9.69
CA MET A 147 11.74 26.09 10.36
C MET A 147 11.49 26.99 11.58
N GLY A 148 12.53 27.33 12.33
CA GLY A 148 12.43 28.29 13.44
C GLY A 148 11.95 29.66 12.97
N VAL A 149 12.56 30.19 11.90
CA VAL A 149 12.16 31.48 11.28
C VAL A 149 10.73 31.40 10.73
N LYS A 150 10.39 30.33 10.01
CA LYS A 150 9.04 30.08 9.48
C LYS A 150 7.99 30.11 10.59
N ASN A 151 8.23 29.37 11.67
CA ASN A 151 7.29 29.25 12.78
C ASN A 151 7.18 30.55 13.59
N GLU A 152 8.24 31.34 13.67
CA GLU A 152 8.21 32.68 14.27
C GLU A 152 7.37 33.64 13.42
N LEU A 153 7.59 33.68 12.11
CA LEU A 153 6.81 34.51 11.18
C LEU A 153 5.32 34.15 11.18
N ALA A 154 5.02 32.85 11.08
CA ALA A 154 3.67 32.31 11.17
C ALA A 154 2.92 32.82 12.41
N ARG A 155 3.55 32.70 13.60
CA ARG A 155 2.97 33.17 14.87
C ARG A 155 2.78 34.68 14.91
N ILE A 156 3.67 35.45 14.30
CA ILE A 156 3.52 36.90 14.18
C ILE A 156 2.31 37.23 13.31
N LEU A 157 2.17 36.60 12.15
CA LEU A 157 1.03 36.82 11.26
C LEU A 157 -0.30 36.50 11.93
N ASP A 158 -0.35 35.40 12.69
CA ASP A 158 -1.56 34.99 13.41
C ASP A 158 -1.97 36.02 14.50
N LYS A 159 -1.00 36.70 15.13
CA LYS A 159 -1.26 37.76 16.11
C LYS A 159 -1.72 39.06 15.46
N ILE A 160 -1.12 39.41 14.33
CA ILE A 160 -1.42 40.64 13.59
C ILE A 160 -2.83 40.56 12.99
N SER A 161 -3.23 39.41 12.44
CA SER A 161 -4.52 39.24 11.79
C SER A 161 -5.21 37.92 12.19
N PRO A 162 -6.29 37.98 12.99
CA PRO A 162 -7.13 36.81 13.27
C PRO A 162 -7.76 36.21 12.04
N ALA A 163 -8.12 37.04 11.06
CA ALA A 163 -8.68 36.56 9.80
C ALA A 163 -7.66 35.68 9.07
N TYR A 164 -6.38 36.08 9.11
CA TYR A 164 -5.28 35.28 8.56
C TYR A 164 -5.03 33.99 9.35
N ALA A 165 -5.06 34.06 10.69
CA ALA A 165 -4.95 32.87 11.54
C ALA A 165 -6.06 31.85 11.22
N ASN A 166 -7.30 32.33 11.03
CA ASN A 166 -8.43 31.50 10.63
C ASN A 166 -8.22 30.90 9.22
N ALA A 167 -7.83 31.72 8.24
CA ALA A 167 -7.54 31.25 6.88
C ALA A 167 -6.49 30.12 6.87
N ARG A 168 -5.43 30.25 7.68
CA ARG A 168 -4.41 29.21 7.84
C ARG A 168 -4.93 27.94 8.49
N ALA A 169 -5.74 28.07 9.55
CA ALA A 169 -6.34 26.93 10.23
C ALA A 169 -7.26 26.15 9.28
N GLU A 170 -8.05 26.85 8.48
CA GLU A 170 -8.91 26.24 7.47
C GLU A 170 -8.10 25.56 6.36
N TYR A 171 -7.05 26.21 5.86
CA TYR A 171 -6.12 25.59 4.90
C TYR A 171 -5.52 24.29 5.46
N GLU A 172 -5.09 24.30 6.72
CA GLU A 172 -4.54 23.11 7.38
C GLU A 172 -5.60 22.00 7.52
N ALA A 173 -6.84 22.35 7.87
CA ALA A 173 -7.95 21.39 7.95
C ALA A 173 -8.24 20.75 6.59
N LEU A 174 -8.36 21.57 5.53
CA LEU A 174 -8.60 21.12 4.16
C LEU A 174 -7.40 20.39 3.54
N SER A 175 -6.19 20.61 4.04
CA SER A 175 -4.99 19.88 3.61
C SER A 175 -4.95 18.44 4.12
N LYS A 176 -5.66 18.10 5.20
CA LYS A 176 -5.66 16.73 5.76
C LYS A 176 -6.06 15.66 4.72
N PRO A 177 -7.21 15.77 4.03
CA PRO A 177 -7.58 14.78 3.02
C PRO A 177 -6.62 14.78 1.81
N VAL A 178 -6.07 15.93 1.41
CA VAL A 178 -5.04 15.98 0.35
C VAL A 178 -3.81 15.17 0.76
N ASN A 179 -3.28 15.39 1.96
CA ASN A 179 -2.12 14.66 2.47
C ASN A 179 -2.39 13.14 2.61
N GLN A 180 -3.64 12.74 2.91
CA GLN A 180 -4.05 11.34 2.89
C GLN A 180 -3.93 10.74 1.49
N PHE A 181 -4.45 11.43 0.47
CA PHE A 181 -4.35 10.98 -0.93
C PHE A 181 -2.91 10.95 -1.42
N GLU A 182 -2.09 11.96 -1.11
CA GLU A 182 -0.67 11.98 -1.49
C GLU A 182 0.13 10.83 -0.87
N LEU A 183 -0.14 10.52 0.39
CA LEU A 183 0.44 9.38 1.07
C LEU A 183 0.02 8.07 0.40
N LEU A 184 -1.27 7.90 0.11
CA LEU A 184 -1.80 6.70 -0.55
C LEU A 184 -1.27 6.56 -1.98
N ASP A 185 -1.15 7.65 -2.73
CA ASP A 185 -0.52 7.69 -4.05
C ASP A 185 0.95 7.28 -3.98
N THR A 186 1.70 7.80 -3.01
CA THR A 186 3.09 7.39 -2.76
C THR A 186 3.20 5.90 -2.43
N ILE A 187 2.27 5.38 -1.62
CA ILE A 187 2.20 3.95 -1.32
C ILE A 187 1.92 3.15 -2.59
N ALA A 188 0.92 3.55 -3.39
CA ALA A 188 0.57 2.89 -4.64
C ALA A 188 1.75 2.85 -5.63
N GLN A 189 2.39 3.99 -5.88
CA GLN A 189 3.55 4.09 -6.78
C GLN A 189 4.73 3.23 -6.31
N ARG A 190 5.02 3.23 -5.01
CA ARG A 190 6.15 2.45 -4.46
C ARG A 190 5.83 0.96 -4.33
N SER A 191 4.55 0.59 -4.31
CA SER A 191 4.09 -0.80 -4.26
C SER A 191 4.18 -1.51 -5.62
N THR A 192 4.24 -0.75 -6.72
CA THR A 192 4.31 -1.29 -8.08
C THR A 192 5.74 -1.52 -8.57
N THR A 193 5.88 -2.54 -9.40
CA THR A 193 7.13 -2.86 -10.11
C THR A 193 7.19 -2.12 -11.44
N GLY A 194 8.37 -2.04 -12.07
CA GLY A 194 8.49 -1.47 -13.41
C GLY A 194 7.72 -2.24 -14.50
N LYS A 195 7.16 -3.41 -14.16
CA LYS A 195 6.28 -4.21 -15.03
C LYS A 195 4.78 -3.95 -14.78
N GLY A 196 4.43 -2.99 -13.93
CA GLY A 196 3.05 -2.65 -13.59
C GLY A 196 2.43 -3.45 -12.44
N ASN A 197 3.02 -4.57 -12.02
CA ASN A 197 2.44 -5.42 -10.96
C ASN A 197 2.79 -4.94 -9.55
N ALA A 198 1.86 -5.10 -8.60
CA ALA A 198 2.09 -4.88 -7.19
C ALA A 198 2.65 -6.14 -6.50
N THR A 199 3.58 -5.98 -5.56
CA THR A 199 4.15 -7.12 -4.81
C THR A 199 4.13 -6.87 -3.31
N LEU A 200 4.03 -7.94 -2.53
CA LEU A 200 4.00 -7.87 -1.06
C LEU A 200 5.24 -7.16 -0.49
N SER A 201 6.43 -7.49 -1.01
CA SER A 201 7.68 -6.88 -0.55
C SER A 201 7.68 -5.36 -0.78
N LYS A 202 7.33 -4.92 -1.99
CA LYS A 202 7.27 -3.50 -2.32
C LYS A 202 6.22 -2.78 -1.49
N PHE A 203 5.02 -3.34 -1.40
CA PHE A 203 3.94 -2.81 -0.57
C PHE A 203 4.37 -2.67 0.91
N GLY A 204 5.00 -3.70 1.47
CA GLY A 204 5.50 -3.68 2.85
C GLY A 204 6.56 -2.60 3.10
N THR A 205 7.39 -2.26 2.12
CA THR A 205 8.36 -1.14 2.23
C THR A 205 7.73 0.23 1.99
N ALA A 206 6.60 0.27 1.29
CA ALA A 206 5.88 1.50 0.96
C ALA A 206 4.92 1.92 2.08
N ALA A 207 4.09 1.00 2.56
CA ALA A 207 3.11 1.19 3.62
C ALA A 207 3.77 1.09 5.01
N THR A 208 4.60 2.09 5.34
CA THR A 208 5.30 2.19 6.63
C THR A 208 5.11 3.56 7.27
N ASP A 209 5.31 3.65 8.59
CA ASP A 209 5.30 4.93 9.31
C ASP A 209 6.39 5.89 8.82
N LYS A 210 7.50 5.37 8.29
CA LYS A 210 8.53 6.22 7.67
C LYS A 210 7.99 6.96 6.44
N THR A 211 7.11 6.33 5.67
CA THR A 211 6.43 6.99 4.57
C THR A 211 5.41 8.01 5.09
N ALA A 212 4.65 7.67 6.15
CA ALA A 212 3.72 8.59 6.80
C ALA A 212 4.39 9.88 7.32
N GLN A 213 5.58 9.75 7.90
CA GLN A 213 6.35 10.89 8.43
C GLN A 213 6.69 11.95 7.38
N ALA A 214 6.70 11.61 6.09
CA ALA A 214 6.91 12.60 5.02
C ALA A 214 5.70 13.54 4.83
N PHE A 215 4.50 13.12 5.24
CA PHE A 215 3.23 13.82 5.02
C PHE A 215 2.64 14.41 6.32
N SER A 216 3.41 14.37 7.41
CA SER A 216 2.99 14.93 8.70
C SER A 216 4.04 15.87 9.26
N THR A 217 3.57 16.89 9.97
CA THR A 217 4.42 17.77 10.78
C THR A 217 4.89 17.09 12.07
N LYS A 218 4.25 15.97 12.48
CA LYS A 218 4.64 15.21 13.67
C LYS A 218 5.86 14.33 13.36
N ARG A 219 6.90 14.44 14.20
CA ARG A 219 8.18 13.73 14.03
C ARG A 219 8.08 12.20 14.06
N ASN A 220 7.04 11.67 14.68
CA ASN A 220 6.77 10.22 14.80
C ASN A 220 5.36 9.88 14.30
N ALA A 221 4.88 10.55 13.26
CA ALA A 221 3.58 10.24 12.69
C ALA A 221 3.53 8.78 12.22
N THR A 222 2.42 8.13 12.54
CA THR A 222 2.09 6.79 12.06
C THR A 222 1.14 6.87 10.87
N LEU A 223 0.98 5.76 10.13
CA LEU A 223 -0.08 5.67 9.11
C LEU A 223 -1.47 5.97 9.71
N ALA A 224 -1.70 5.54 10.97
CA ALA A 224 -2.97 5.75 11.66
C ALA A 224 -3.20 7.20 12.14
N ASP A 225 -2.14 8.02 12.23
CA ASP A 225 -2.28 9.46 12.51
C ASP A 225 -2.82 10.23 11.29
N ILE A 226 -2.63 9.71 10.08
CA ILE A 226 -2.93 10.41 8.83
C ILE A 226 -4.15 9.80 8.17
N LEU A 227 -4.18 8.48 8.01
CA LEU A 227 -5.25 7.76 7.33
C LEU A 227 -6.43 7.49 8.25
N ASN A 228 -7.63 7.53 7.69
CA ASN A 228 -8.83 7.13 8.42
C ASN A 228 -8.97 5.60 8.51
N THR A 229 -9.84 5.12 9.41
CA THR A 229 -10.02 3.67 9.66
C THR A 229 -10.42 2.90 8.41
N GLN A 230 -11.26 3.49 7.54
CA GLN A 230 -11.67 2.84 6.30
C GLN A 230 -10.49 2.65 5.34
N GLN A 231 -9.64 3.67 5.17
CA GLN A 231 -8.42 3.60 4.34
C GLN A 231 -7.43 2.56 4.90
N LEU A 232 -7.25 2.50 6.21
CA LEU A 232 -6.39 1.49 6.85
C LEU A 232 -6.90 0.07 6.61
N ASN A 233 -8.22 -0.15 6.74
CA ASN A 233 -8.83 -1.45 6.47
C ASN A 233 -8.66 -1.86 5.00
N ARG A 234 -8.86 -0.93 4.07
CA ARG A 234 -8.65 -1.15 2.64
C ARG A 234 -7.18 -1.50 2.33
N LEU A 235 -6.21 -0.79 2.91
CA LEU A 235 -4.78 -1.15 2.80
C LEU A 235 -4.49 -2.53 3.40
N GLY A 236 -5.13 -2.88 4.51
CA GLY A 236 -5.05 -4.21 5.12
C GLY A 236 -5.56 -5.31 4.18
N ASN A 237 -6.66 -5.06 3.46
CA ASN A 237 -7.20 -5.97 2.46
C ASN A 237 -6.24 -6.14 1.27
N VAL A 238 -5.66 -5.06 0.76
CA VAL A 238 -4.62 -5.10 -0.29
C VAL A 238 -3.45 -5.95 0.15
N ARG A 239 -2.95 -5.75 1.38
CA ARG A 239 -1.88 -6.58 1.95
C ARG A 239 -2.28 -8.05 2.01
N GLY A 240 -3.47 -8.36 2.52
CA GLY A 240 -3.96 -9.73 2.62
C GLY A 240 -4.07 -10.42 1.26
N ALA A 241 -4.50 -9.69 0.22
CA ALA A 241 -4.54 -10.16 -1.15
C ALA A 241 -3.13 -10.45 -1.69
N LEU A 242 -2.18 -9.52 -1.50
CA LEU A 242 -0.78 -9.71 -1.88
C LEU A 242 -0.11 -10.88 -1.15
N GLU A 243 -0.40 -11.07 0.14
CA GLU A 243 0.05 -12.25 0.91
C GLU A 243 -0.54 -13.55 0.38
N GLY A 244 -1.78 -13.52 -0.14
CA GLY A 244 -2.40 -14.66 -0.81
C GLY A 244 -1.68 -15.02 -2.11
N ILE A 245 -1.39 -14.01 -2.94
CA ILE A 245 -0.65 -14.18 -4.20
C ILE A 245 0.76 -14.70 -3.95
N ASP A 246 1.49 -14.09 -3.01
CA ASP A 246 2.85 -14.49 -2.64
C ASP A 246 2.87 -15.94 -2.10
N PHE A 247 1.91 -16.29 -1.25
CA PHE A 247 1.76 -17.66 -0.79
C PHE A 247 1.52 -18.64 -1.95
N LEU A 248 0.65 -18.35 -2.92
CA LEU A 248 0.46 -19.26 -4.05
C LEU A 248 1.75 -19.45 -4.88
N GLN A 249 2.52 -18.37 -5.07
CA GLN A 249 3.80 -18.40 -5.78
C GLN A 249 4.90 -19.17 -5.01
N ASN A 250 4.84 -19.17 -3.67
CA ASN A 250 5.91 -19.70 -2.80
C ASN A 250 5.55 -21.01 -2.07
N ALA A 251 4.27 -21.32 -1.81
CA ALA A 251 3.77 -22.51 -1.11
C ALA A 251 4.10 -23.83 -1.82
N GLY A 252 5.11 -24.55 -1.32
CA GLY A 252 5.62 -25.79 -1.93
C GLY A 252 6.99 -25.63 -2.57
N ARG A 253 7.53 -24.40 -2.63
CA ARG A 253 8.99 -24.21 -2.60
C ARG A 253 9.35 -24.44 -1.13
N GLY A 254 9.88 -25.62 -0.79
CA GLY A 254 10.24 -25.95 0.59
C GLY A 254 11.03 -24.80 1.22
N SER A 255 10.72 -24.43 2.47
CA SER A 255 11.40 -23.35 3.17
C SER A 255 12.91 -23.66 3.19
N GLY A 256 13.67 -23.00 2.30
CA GLY A 256 15.12 -23.18 2.17
C GLY A 256 15.60 -24.17 1.09
N SER A 257 15.06 -24.18 -0.12
CA SER A 257 15.69 -24.96 -1.23
C SER A 257 15.85 -24.21 -2.55
N ASP A 258 17.08 -23.75 -2.77
CA ASP A 258 17.70 -23.49 -4.09
C ASP A 258 17.84 -24.77 -4.96
N THR A 259 17.31 -25.91 -4.51
CA THR A 259 17.67 -27.23 -5.03
C THR A 259 16.86 -27.66 -6.26
N VAL A 260 15.69 -27.07 -6.55
CA VAL A 260 14.99 -27.34 -7.82
C VAL A 260 15.68 -26.61 -8.99
N SER A 261 16.23 -25.42 -8.73
CA SER A 261 17.12 -24.73 -9.68
C SER A 261 18.46 -25.47 -9.86
N LYS A 262 18.97 -26.18 -8.83
CA LYS A 262 20.16 -27.03 -8.95
C LYS A 262 19.90 -28.41 -9.56
N LEU A 263 18.66 -28.93 -9.55
CA LEU A 263 18.29 -30.19 -10.20
C LEU A 263 17.96 -30.04 -11.70
N ALA A 264 17.46 -28.87 -12.13
CA ALA A 264 17.27 -28.59 -13.56
C ALA A 264 18.57 -28.13 -14.25
N THR A 265 19.56 -27.62 -13.49
CA THR A 265 20.87 -27.20 -14.03
C THR A 265 21.90 -28.33 -14.01
N SER A 266 21.67 -29.44 -13.30
CA SER A 266 22.56 -30.62 -13.32
C SER A 266 22.28 -31.62 -14.45
N ALA A 267 21.30 -31.35 -15.33
CA ALA A 267 20.89 -32.26 -16.42
C ALA A 267 21.10 -31.69 -17.85
N ARG A 268 21.78 -30.56 -18.04
CA ARG A 268 22.11 -30.02 -19.38
C ARG A 268 23.48 -29.34 -19.43
N LEU A 269 24.54 -30.11 -19.71
CA LEU A 269 25.40 -30.01 -20.91
C LEU A 269 26.73 -30.78 -20.76
N PRO A 270 27.32 -31.28 -21.86
CA PRO A 270 28.40 -32.26 -21.93
C PRO A 270 29.78 -31.62 -22.14
N GLY A 271 30.84 -32.33 -21.73
CA GLY A 271 32.18 -32.16 -22.31
C GLY A 271 33.35 -32.11 -21.33
N ALA A 272 34.31 -33.02 -21.56
CA ALA A 272 35.71 -33.03 -21.10
C ALA A 272 35.99 -33.27 -19.59
N SER A 273 36.38 -34.48 -19.19
CA SER A 273 37.74 -35.06 -19.25
C SER A 273 38.70 -34.50 -18.20
N TRP A 274 38.94 -35.25 -17.12
CA TRP A 274 40.28 -35.74 -16.72
C TRP A 274 40.27 -36.60 -15.44
N MET A 275 40.85 -37.80 -15.54
CA MET A 275 41.44 -38.65 -14.48
C MET A 275 40.53 -39.19 -13.35
N SER A 276 40.07 -40.44 -13.42
CA SER A 276 40.80 -41.69 -13.06
C SER A 276 41.16 -41.83 -11.58
N ARG A 277 40.40 -42.66 -10.84
CA ARG A 277 40.89 -43.78 -9.99
C ARG A 277 39.74 -44.55 -9.32
N VAL A 278 39.65 -45.83 -9.66
CA VAL A 278 38.85 -46.93 -9.06
C VAL A 278 39.62 -47.42 -7.80
N PRO A 279 38.97 -47.97 -6.74
CA PRO A 279 38.57 -49.38 -6.70
C PRO A 279 37.14 -49.67 -6.24
N VAL A 280 36.60 -50.72 -6.87
CA VAL A 280 35.41 -51.51 -6.54
C VAL A 280 35.70 -52.46 -5.38
N VAL A 281 34.77 -52.58 -4.41
CA VAL A 281 34.53 -53.72 -3.50
C VAL A 281 33.08 -53.58 -3.00
N GLY A 282 32.11 -54.50 -3.00
CA GLY A 282 32.01 -55.94 -3.31
C GLY A 282 30.92 -56.56 -2.41
N GLY A 283 29.83 -57.12 -2.98
CA GLY A 283 28.96 -58.11 -2.29
C GLY A 283 27.44 -58.11 -2.65
N PRO A 284 26.75 -59.27 -2.81
CA PRO A 284 25.59 -59.43 -3.74
C PRO A 284 24.30 -60.11 -3.18
N VAL A 285 23.27 -60.28 -4.04
CA VAL A 285 22.12 -61.25 -4.01
C VAL A 285 20.96 -60.86 -3.05
N THR A 286 19.65 -60.77 -3.33
CA THR A 286 18.59 -61.49 -4.12
C THR A 286 17.28 -60.66 -3.96
N GLY A 287 16.19 -60.68 -4.74
CA GLY A 287 15.68 -61.54 -5.80
C GLY A 287 14.30 -61.03 -6.26
N LEU A 288 13.84 -61.54 -7.41
CA LEU A 288 12.61 -61.20 -8.14
C LEU A 288 11.32 -61.66 -7.43
N LEU A 289 10.24 -60.85 -7.51
CA LEU A 289 8.78 -61.15 -7.54
C LEU A 289 8.07 -59.79 -7.35
N ASN A 290 7.10 -59.26 -8.10
CA ASN A 290 6.03 -59.79 -8.95
C ASN A 290 5.68 -58.72 -10.01
N ARG A 291 5.67 -59.11 -11.29
CA ARG A 291 4.90 -58.43 -12.35
C ARG A 291 3.61 -59.20 -12.54
N GLY A 292 2.47 -58.54 -12.36
CA GLY A 292 1.16 -59.09 -12.67
C GLY A 292 0.14 -58.58 -11.67
N LEU A 293 -0.57 -57.51 -12.04
CA LEU A 293 -1.98 -57.18 -11.73
C LEU A 293 -2.31 -55.70 -12.04
N ASP A 294 -1.96 -55.20 -13.25
CA ASP A 294 -2.40 -53.89 -13.72
C ASP A 294 -3.17 -54.03 -15.05
N ALA A 295 -4.48 -54.28 -14.97
CA ALA A 295 -5.36 -54.20 -16.15
C ALA A 295 -6.85 -53.90 -15.86
N VAL A 296 -7.30 -53.73 -14.61
CA VAL A 296 -8.75 -53.60 -14.32
C VAL A 296 -9.17 -52.27 -13.66
N TYR A 297 -8.24 -51.40 -13.25
CA TYR A 297 -8.57 -50.11 -12.61
C TYR A 297 -8.19 -48.83 -13.37
N ALA A 298 -7.77 -48.93 -14.64
CA ALA A 298 -7.30 -47.76 -15.39
C ALA A 298 -8.40 -46.86 -16.01
N ASN A 299 -9.65 -47.34 -16.16
CA ASN A 299 -10.70 -46.61 -16.89
C ASN A 299 -11.80 -45.96 -16.04
N ALA A 300 -11.90 -46.28 -14.74
CA ALA A 300 -12.83 -45.58 -13.84
C ALA A 300 -12.24 -44.29 -13.26
N ASN A 301 -10.90 -44.16 -13.22
CA ASN A 301 -10.24 -43.07 -12.52
C ASN A 301 -10.13 -41.76 -13.32
N ARG A 302 -10.06 -41.83 -14.67
CA ARG A 302 -9.86 -40.62 -15.51
C ARG A 302 -11.07 -39.68 -15.50
N ARG A 303 -12.30 -40.20 -15.45
CA ARG A 303 -13.53 -39.39 -15.41
C ARG A 303 -13.81 -38.78 -14.03
N LEU A 304 -13.27 -39.37 -12.97
CA LEU A 304 -13.31 -38.83 -11.60
C LEU A 304 -12.25 -37.74 -11.41
N GLU A 305 -11.03 -37.94 -11.94
CA GLU A 305 -9.98 -36.92 -11.96
C GLU A 305 -10.38 -35.68 -12.77
N GLU A 306 -11.06 -35.85 -13.91
CA GLU A 306 -11.50 -34.74 -14.75
C GLU A 306 -12.63 -33.93 -14.08
N LYS A 307 -13.53 -34.58 -13.34
CA LYS A 307 -14.59 -33.90 -12.57
C LYS A 307 -14.09 -33.28 -11.26
N LEU A 308 -13.15 -33.92 -10.57
CA LEU A 308 -12.52 -33.40 -9.35
C LEU A 308 -11.58 -32.23 -9.67
N SER A 309 -10.88 -32.26 -10.81
CA SER A 309 -10.02 -31.14 -11.24
C SER A 309 -10.83 -29.94 -11.71
N MET A 310 -11.99 -30.12 -12.37
CA MET A 310 -12.89 -29.01 -12.71
C MET A 310 -13.62 -28.43 -11.50
N GLY A 311 -14.06 -29.25 -10.54
CA GLY A 311 -14.77 -28.79 -9.34
C GLY A 311 -13.89 -28.08 -8.29
N LEU A 312 -12.56 -28.26 -8.32
CA LEU A 312 -11.62 -27.56 -7.44
C LEU A 312 -11.23 -26.15 -7.96
N LEU A 313 -11.66 -25.78 -9.17
CA LEU A 313 -11.32 -24.52 -9.84
C LEU A 313 -12.41 -23.46 -9.77
N ASP A 314 -13.57 -23.78 -9.17
CA ASP A 314 -14.68 -22.85 -8.94
C ASP A 314 -15.16 -22.95 -7.46
N PRO A 315 -15.07 -21.88 -6.65
CA PRO A 315 -15.41 -21.94 -5.23
C PRO A 315 -16.89 -22.27 -4.95
N ALA A 316 -17.79 -22.06 -5.92
CA ALA A 316 -19.20 -22.44 -5.81
C ALA A 316 -19.42 -23.96 -5.98
N ASP A 317 -18.70 -24.59 -6.90
CA ASP A 317 -18.80 -26.04 -7.17
C ASP A 317 -18.12 -26.88 -6.07
N ALA A 318 -17.03 -26.35 -5.48
CA ALA A 318 -16.36 -26.98 -4.35
C ALA A 318 -17.28 -27.11 -3.12
N LEU A 319 -18.19 -26.16 -2.90
CA LEU A 319 -19.19 -26.20 -1.83
C LEU A 319 -20.31 -27.21 -2.13
N GLN A 320 -20.79 -27.27 -3.37
CA GLN A 320 -21.78 -28.28 -3.78
C GLN A 320 -21.23 -29.71 -3.70
N LEU A 321 -19.96 -29.92 -4.00
CA LEU A 321 -19.30 -31.23 -3.85
C LEU A 321 -19.08 -31.63 -2.38
N LEU A 322 -18.90 -30.65 -1.49
CA LEU A 322 -18.85 -30.88 -0.03
C LEU A 322 -20.24 -31.18 0.56
N GLU A 323 -21.31 -30.58 0.04
CA GLU A 323 -22.70 -30.91 0.41
C GLU A 323 -23.20 -32.23 -0.19
N ALA A 324 -22.73 -32.59 -1.38
CA ALA A 324 -23.14 -33.82 -2.08
C ALA A 324 -22.36 -35.09 -1.64
N ALA A 325 -21.33 -34.95 -0.80
CA ALA A 325 -20.61 -36.09 -0.25
C ALA A 325 -21.42 -36.73 0.89
N PRO A 326 -21.93 -37.97 0.74
CA PRO A 326 -22.63 -38.65 1.83
C PRO A 326 -21.64 -38.92 2.96
N VAL A 327 -21.99 -38.47 4.17
CA VAL A 327 -21.22 -38.74 5.39
C VAL A 327 -21.17 -40.26 5.56
N ALA A 328 -20.03 -40.86 5.20
CA ALA A 328 -19.79 -42.28 5.39
C ALA A 328 -19.75 -42.56 6.89
N SER A 329 -20.91 -42.93 7.44
CA SER A 329 -21.09 -43.43 8.79
C SER A 329 -20.38 -44.77 8.91
N ALA A 330 -19.12 -44.75 9.36
CA ALA A 330 -18.41 -45.95 9.75
C ALA A 330 -18.98 -46.47 11.08
N LYS A 331 -19.83 -47.49 11.00
CA LYS A 331 -20.23 -48.35 12.13
C LYS A 331 -19.17 -49.45 12.32
N GLY A 332 -18.55 -49.53 13.51
CA GLY A 332 -17.72 -50.66 13.96
C GLY A 332 -16.88 -50.30 15.20
N PRO A 333 -16.68 -51.21 16.18
CA PRO A 333 -17.04 -50.94 17.57
C PRO A 333 -15.84 -50.61 18.49
N GLY A 334 -16.06 -49.75 19.48
CA GLY A 334 -15.11 -49.57 20.60
C GLY A 334 -15.27 -48.25 21.36
N LEU A 335 -16.08 -48.31 22.42
CA LEU A 335 -16.00 -47.52 23.65
C LEU A 335 -16.30 -46.00 23.59
N LEU A 336 -17.55 -45.72 23.96
CA LEU A 336 -18.01 -44.50 24.64
C LEU A 336 -17.01 -44.02 25.70
N GLY A 337 -16.61 -42.76 25.58
CA GLY A 337 -15.90 -41.98 26.60
C GLY A 337 -16.35 -40.52 26.55
N ALA A 338 -17.50 -40.27 27.16
CA ALA A 338 -18.02 -39.02 27.75
C ALA A 338 -17.37 -37.66 27.43
N GLY A 339 -18.22 -36.68 27.08
CA GLY A 339 -17.95 -35.26 27.38
C GLY A 339 -18.35 -34.28 26.29
N GLY A 340 -19.63 -33.89 26.25
CA GLY A 340 -20.17 -33.00 25.23
C GLY A 340 -19.92 -31.50 25.44
N ARG A 341 -20.14 -30.72 24.39
CA ARG A 341 -21.09 -29.60 24.36
C ARG A 341 -21.23 -29.02 22.95
N LYS A 342 -22.50 -28.88 22.54
CA LYS A 342 -22.99 -28.16 21.36
C LYS A 342 -22.75 -26.66 21.49
N VAL A 343 -22.28 -26.00 20.43
CA VAL A 343 -22.76 -24.66 20.02
C VAL A 343 -22.61 -24.51 18.49
N LEU A 344 -23.73 -24.56 17.77
CA LEU A 344 -24.01 -23.74 16.58
C LEU A 344 -24.90 -22.58 17.08
N PRO A 345 -25.06 -21.42 16.39
CA PRO A 345 -24.87 -21.19 14.95
C PRO A 345 -24.20 -19.84 14.61
N LEU A 346 -24.00 -19.52 13.33
CA LEU A 346 -24.25 -18.17 12.80
C LEU A 346 -24.36 -18.19 11.28
N ALA A 347 -25.48 -17.62 10.82
CA ALA A 347 -25.99 -17.65 9.47
C ALA A 347 -25.27 -16.66 8.54
N PHE A 348 -25.04 -17.10 7.31
CA PHE A 348 -24.89 -16.22 6.16
C PHE A 348 -26.29 -15.75 5.73
N LYS A 349 -26.52 -14.44 5.72
CA LYS A 349 -27.59 -13.84 4.91
C LYS A 349 -26.94 -13.30 3.64
N ALA A 350 -27.14 -14.02 2.55
CA ALA A 350 -27.01 -13.51 1.21
C ALA A 350 -28.16 -12.53 0.93
N ALA A 351 -27.85 -11.41 0.27
CA ALA A 351 -28.84 -10.61 -0.44
C ALA A 351 -28.75 -11.00 -1.93
N PRO A 352 -29.85 -11.33 -2.60
CA PRO A 352 -29.87 -11.45 -4.04
C PRO A 352 -30.24 -10.13 -4.71
N LEU A 353 -29.59 -9.97 -5.85
CA LEU A 353 -29.67 -8.96 -6.88
C LEU A 353 -30.90 -9.24 -7.80
N LEU A 354 -31.50 -8.18 -8.36
CA LEU A 354 -32.04 -8.02 -9.75
C LEU A 354 -33.51 -7.61 -9.95
N LEU A 355 -33.62 -6.45 -10.62
CA LEU A 355 -34.36 -6.10 -11.85
C LEU A 355 -35.90 -5.97 -11.92
N ALA A 356 -36.25 -4.79 -12.46
CA ALA A 356 -37.23 -4.47 -13.51
C ALA A 356 -38.73 -4.51 -13.17
N GLN A 357 -39.34 -3.32 -13.18
CA GLN A 357 -40.22 -2.88 -14.28
C GLN A 357 -39.93 -1.42 -14.63
#